data_AF-A0A135VLF5-F1
#
_entry.id   AF-A0A135VLF5-F1
#
_cell.length_a   1.000
_cell.length_b   1.000
_cell.length_c   1.000
_cell.angle_alpha   90.00
_cell.angle_beta   90.00
_cell.angle_gamma   90.00
#
_symmetry.space_group_name_H-M   'P 1'
#
loop_
_entity.id
_entity.type
_entity.pdbx_description
1 polymer ?
#
loop_
_entity_poly.entity_id
_entity_poly.type
_entity_poly.pdbx_seq_one_letter_code
_entity_poly.pdbx_strand_id
1 'polypeptide(L)'
;MVRITTISNILSGIGIAILAFAGILKYLLESLGQTGTSYPFYAWIAGAVLLGIVVIASAINTFTEMTGFVHPEDKLVSNMFVFLMAIATILILGLLDEGTAYQRNLFDMGAMIVIAYIFLFIFVFFSGQITEAGEMGQVKEMTARFMLVSLLLGAVMAIVKVGLDIIWDATGSYTVAAGALGLFALVLVVLIVVFLGRKYEPVGE
;
A
#
# COMPACT_ATOMS: atom_id res chain seq x y z
N MET A 1 7.34 16.34 23.69
CA MET A 1 7.81 15.03 23.23
C MET A 1 7.16 14.78 21.88
N VAL A 2 7.91 14.82 20.77
CA VAL A 2 7.34 14.61 19.42
C VAL A 2 7.06 13.11 19.27
N ARG A 3 5.82 12.76 18.90
CA ARG A 3 5.43 11.35 18.73
C ARG A 3 6.14 10.77 17.51
N ILE A 4 6.70 9.56 17.64
CA ILE A 4 7.36 8.85 16.54
C ILE A 4 6.39 8.66 15.36
N THR A 5 5.09 8.50 15.63
CA THR A 5 4.03 8.45 14.61
C THR A 5 3.93 9.73 13.78
N THR A 6 3.97 10.90 14.42
CA THR A 6 3.95 12.20 13.72
C THR A 6 5.18 12.35 12.82
N ILE A 7 6.36 11.96 13.29
CA ILE A 7 7.59 11.99 12.50
C ILE A 7 7.48 11.02 11.31
N SER A 8 6.99 9.80 11.54
CA SER A 8 6.78 8.80 10.48
C SER A 8 5.85 9.29 9.37
N ASN A 9 4.75 9.95 9.73
CA ASN A 9 3.79 10.53 8.78
C ASN A 9 4.42 11.65 7.94
N ILE A 10 5.16 12.55 8.59
CA ILE A 10 5.86 13.63 7.88
C ILE A 10 6.91 13.06 6.93
N LEU A 11 7.71 12.09 7.38
CA LEU A 11 8.73 11.44 6.57
C LEU A 11 8.12 10.67 5.39
N SER A 12 6.96 10.05 5.58
CA SER A 12 6.24 9.36 4.52
C SER A 12 5.71 10.35 3.48
N GLY A 13 5.16 11.49 3.92
CA GLY A 13 4.72 12.56 3.04
C GLY A 13 5.88 13.15 2.21
N ILE A 14 7.01 13.44 2.86
CA ILE A 14 8.23 13.90 2.18
C ILE A 14 8.72 12.84 1.20
N GLY A 15 8.73 11.57 1.60
CA GLY A 15 9.12 10.45 0.77
C GLY A 15 8.26 10.31 -0.48
N ILE A 16 6.93 10.36 -0.34
CA ILE A 16 5.99 10.35 -1.48
C ILE A 16 6.22 11.56 -2.39
N ALA A 17 6.47 12.75 -1.84
CA ALA A 17 6.76 13.95 -2.63
C ALA A 17 8.06 13.81 -3.44
N ILE A 18 9.12 13.26 -2.84
CA ILE A 18 10.40 12.98 -3.51
C ILE A 18 10.22 11.95 -4.63
N LEU A 19 9.43 10.90 -4.38
CA LEU A 19 9.11 9.87 -5.36
C LEU A 19 8.30 10.47 -6.53
N ALA A 20 7.26 11.25 -6.25
CA ALA A 20 6.49 11.96 -7.27
C ALA A 20 7.39 12.91 -8.09
N PHE A 21 8.31 13.62 -7.42
CA PHE A 21 9.30 14.45 -8.09
C PHE A 21 10.22 13.64 -9.01
N ALA A 22 10.67 12.45 -8.60
CA ALA A 22 11.48 11.58 -9.45
C ALA A 22 10.74 11.17 -10.74
N GLY A 23 9.47 10.80 -10.63
CA GLY A 23 8.62 10.47 -11.79
C GLY A 23 8.38 11.66 -12.72
N ILE A 24 8.03 12.83 -12.16
CA ILE A 24 7.83 14.06 -12.93
C ILE A 24 9.13 14.49 -13.61
N LEU A 25 10.27 14.41 -12.91
CA LEU A 25 11.57 14.78 -13.44
C LEU A 25 11.97 13.88 -14.62
N LYS A 26 11.74 12.55 -14.52
CA LYS A 26 11.94 11.62 -15.65
C LYS A 26 11.11 12.07 -16.87
N TYR A 27 9.81 12.28 -16.68
CA TYR A 27 8.91 12.72 -17.76
C TYR A 27 9.33 14.04 -18.41
N LEU A 28 9.70 15.04 -17.60
CA LEU A 28 10.16 16.34 -18.09
C LEU A 28 11.46 16.22 -18.90
N LEU A 29 12.43 15.44 -18.42
CA LEU A 29 13.72 15.27 -19.11
C LEU A 29 13.54 14.53 -20.44
N GLU A 30 12.68 13.50 -20.48
CA GLU A 30 12.31 12.82 -21.72
C GLU A 30 11.64 13.78 -22.72
N SER A 31 10.73 14.63 -22.25
CA SER A 31 10.05 15.62 -23.11
C SER A 31 11.00 16.66 -23.72
N LEU A 32 12.14 16.90 -23.06
CA LEU A 32 13.21 17.79 -23.51
C LEU A 32 14.27 17.07 -24.37
N GLY A 33 14.09 15.77 -24.63
CA GLY A 33 15.03 14.94 -25.39
C GLY A 33 16.30 14.56 -24.62
N GLN A 34 16.34 14.77 -23.30
CA GLN A 34 17.46 14.35 -22.45
C GLN A 34 17.19 12.97 -21.86
N THR A 35 17.59 11.93 -22.60
CA THR A 35 17.56 10.54 -22.13
C THR A 35 18.91 10.16 -21.50
N GLY A 36 18.88 9.30 -20.47
CA GLY A 36 20.10 8.76 -19.84
C GLY A 36 20.72 9.59 -18.71
N THR A 37 20.04 10.60 -18.17
CA THR A 37 20.52 11.31 -16.97
C THR A 37 20.17 10.55 -15.69
N SER A 38 21.08 10.54 -14.72
CA SER A 38 20.89 9.81 -13.45
C SER A 38 20.10 10.59 -12.39
N TYR A 39 19.67 11.82 -12.68
CA TYR A 39 18.97 12.67 -11.70
C TYR A 39 17.67 12.06 -11.15
N PRO A 40 16.78 11.48 -11.99
CA PRO A 40 15.58 10.81 -11.49
C PRO A 40 15.91 9.62 -10.58
N PHE A 41 16.99 8.89 -10.87
CA PHE A 41 17.44 7.77 -10.06
C PHE A 41 17.97 8.19 -8.69
N TYR A 42 18.71 9.29 -8.58
CA TYR A 42 19.14 9.82 -7.28
C TYR A 42 17.97 10.30 -6.42
N ALA A 43 16.96 10.93 -7.04
CA ALA A 43 15.73 11.29 -6.34
C ALA A 43 14.99 10.04 -5.83
N TRP A 44 14.92 8.99 -6.65
CA TRP A 44 14.34 7.71 -6.25
C TRP A 44 15.10 7.06 -5.08
N ILE A 45 16.44 7.05 -5.10
CA ILE A 45 17.25 6.53 -3.98
C ILE A 45 16.91 7.26 -2.68
N ALA A 46 16.82 8.59 -2.70
CA ALA A 46 16.45 9.36 -1.52
C ALA A 46 15.05 8.97 -0.99
N GLY A 47 14.09 8.77 -1.89
CA GLY A 47 12.77 8.23 -1.55
C GLY A 47 12.82 6.83 -0.94
N ALA A 48 13.59 5.91 -1.52
CA ALA A 48 13.75 4.54 -1.03
C ALA A 48 14.41 4.47 0.35
N VAL A 49 15.39 5.34 0.62
CA VAL A 49 16.01 5.47 1.96
C VAL A 49 14.98 5.94 2.99
N LEU A 50 14.16 6.93 2.65
CA LEU A 50 13.08 7.39 3.53
C LEU A 50 12.04 6.29 3.79
N LEU A 51 11.72 5.46 2.78
CA LEU A 51 10.82 4.31 2.96
C LEU A 51 11.39 3.37 4.03
N GLY A 52 12.68 3.06 3.97
CA GLY A 52 13.35 2.21 4.96
C GLY A 52 13.21 2.77 6.38
N ILE A 53 13.43 4.07 6.56
CA ILE A 53 13.31 4.75 7.86
C ILE A 53 11.86 4.68 8.37
N VAL A 54 10.90 4.98 7.50
CA VAL A 54 9.46 4.98 7.81
C VAL A 54 8.96 3.58 8.19
N VAL A 55 9.41 2.53 7.47
CA VAL A 55 9.06 1.13 7.77
C VAL A 55 9.57 0.74 9.16
N ILE A 56 10.83 1.08 9.47
CA ILE A 56 11.42 0.79 10.79
C ILE A 56 10.64 1.53 11.89
N ALA A 57 10.36 2.83 11.70
CA ALA A 57 9.60 3.63 12.66
C ALA A 57 8.18 3.08 12.87
N SER A 58 7.52 2.65 11.79
CA SER A 58 6.16 2.07 11.84
C SER A 58 6.15 0.70 12.52
N ALA A 59 7.15 -0.15 12.28
CA ALA A 59 7.31 -1.42 12.97
C ALA A 59 7.51 -1.22 14.48
N ILE A 60 8.41 -0.31 14.87
CA ILE A 60 8.63 0.04 16.28
C ILE A 60 7.34 0.52 16.92
N ASN A 61 6.64 1.49 16.31
CA ASN A 61 5.38 2.03 16.84
C ASN A 61 4.27 0.97 16.98
N THR A 62 4.23 0.01 16.06
CA THR A 62 3.22 -1.05 16.07
C THR A 62 3.44 -2.01 17.24
N PHE A 63 4.69 -2.40 17.51
CA PHE A 63 5.00 -3.46 18.49
C PHE A 63 5.38 -2.97 19.89
N THR A 64 5.73 -1.70 20.08
CA THR A 64 6.27 -1.25 21.37
C THR A 64 5.31 -0.55 22.31
N GLU A 65 4.10 -0.13 21.89
CA GLU A 65 3.12 0.64 22.72
C GLU A 65 3.69 1.82 23.56
N MET A 66 4.97 2.16 23.41
CA MET A 66 5.72 3.08 24.26
C MET A 66 5.41 4.55 23.98
N THR A 67 4.51 4.83 23.04
CA THR A 67 4.11 6.19 22.68
C THR A 67 2.67 6.38 23.12
N GLY A 68 2.48 7.10 24.23
CA GLY A 68 1.19 7.25 24.91
C GLY A 68 0.06 7.75 24.00
N PHE A 69 -1.15 7.25 24.27
CA PHE A 69 -2.43 7.68 23.68
C PHE A 69 -2.32 8.10 22.21
N VAL A 70 -1.95 7.14 21.36
CA VAL A 70 -2.10 7.25 19.92
C VAL A 70 -3.56 6.88 19.63
N HIS A 71 -4.35 7.83 19.11
CA HIS A 71 -5.67 7.49 18.60
C HIS A 71 -5.49 6.36 17.55
N PRO A 72 -6.30 5.29 17.57
CA PRO A 72 -6.19 4.21 16.59
C PRO A 72 -6.12 4.69 15.12
N GLU A 73 -6.77 5.82 14.85
CA GLU A 73 -6.75 6.55 13.58
C GLU A 73 -5.34 6.98 13.14
N ASP A 74 -4.48 7.44 14.06
CA ASP A 74 -3.11 7.88 13.75
C ASP A 74 -2.22 6.70 13.28
N LYS A 75 -2.41 5.52 13.88
CA LYS A 75 -1.68 4.30 13.47
C LYS A 75 -2.16 3.82 12.11
N LEU A 76 -3.46 3.89 11.86
CA LEU A 76 -4.06 3.54 10.57
C LEU A 76 -3.48 4.44 9.47
N VAL A 77 -3.54 5.76 9.66
CA VAL A 77 -3.03 6.74 8.68
C VAL A 77 -1.54 6.54 8.40
N SER A 78 -0.71 6.30 9.43
CA SER A 78 0.71 6.00 9.23
C SER A 78 0.93 4.78 8.34
N ASN A 79 0.25 3.67 8.64
CA ASN A 79 0.40 2.43 7.88
C ASN A 79 -0.10 2.57 6.44
N MET A 80 -1.09 3.43 6.20
CA MET A 80 -1.57 3.75 4.85
C MET A 80 -0.56 4.54 4.03
N PHE A 81 0.09 5.53 4.64
CA PHE A 81 1.17 6.25 3.98
C PHE A 81 2.38 5.36 3.68
N VAL A 82 2.73 4.45 4.60
CA VAL A 82 3.78 3.44 4.35
C VAL A 82 3.42 2.55 3.16
N PHE A 83 2.16 2.10 3.08
CA PHE A 83 1.67 1.30 1.96
C PHE A 83 1.76 2.05 0.62
N LEU A 84 1.27 3.29 0.56
CA LEU A 84 1.34 4.11 -0.65
C LEU A 84 2.79 4.38 -1.05
N MET A 85 3.66 4.65 -0.09
CA MET A 85 5.08 4.90 -0.34
C MET A 85 5.81 3.64 -0.85
N ALA A 86 5.49 2.46 -0.33
CA ALA A 86 6.05 1.19 -0.80
C ALA A 86 5.68 0.92 -2.26
N ILE A 87 4.39 1.10 -2.61
CA ILE A 87 3.93 0.95 -3.99
C ILE A 87 4.58 2.01 -4.89
N ALA A 88 4.53 3.28 -4.50
CA ALA A 88 5.12 4.36 -5.29
C ALA A 88 6.61 4.12 -5.56
N THR A 89 7.37 3.62 -4.57
CA THR A 89 8.79 3.31 -4.73
C THR A 89 9.01 2.23 -5.80
N ILE A 90 8.25 1.15 -5.78
CA ILE A 90 8.38 0.05 -6.74
C ILE A 90 7.95 0.50 -8.15
N LEU A 91 6.84 1.22 -8.25
CA LEU A 91 6.31 1.67 -9.53
C LEU A 91 7.20 2.73 -10.18
N ILE A 92 7.74 3.66 -9.40
CA ILE A 92 8.65 4.67 -9.94
C ILE A 92 9.97 4.04 -10.33
N LEU A 93 10.47 3.01 -9.61
CA LEU A 93 11.67 2.30 -10.06
C LEU A 93 11.49 1.72 -11.47
N GLY A 94 10.32 1.16 -11.78
CA GLY A 94 10.05 0.62 -13.12
C GLY A 94 9.85 1.70 -14.17
N LEU A 95 9.49 2.93 -13.80
CA LEU A 95 9.52 4.09 -14.71
C LEU A 95 10.95 4.51 -15.04
N LEU A 96 11.90 4.26 -14.13
CA LEU A 96 13.29 4.64 -14.32
C LEU A 96 14.06 3.63 -15.19
N ASP A 97 13.72 2.34 -15.13
CA ASP A 97 14.33 1.28 -15.94
C ASP A 97 13.52 0.99 -17.22
N GLU A 98 14.20 0.91 -18.37
CA GLU A 98 13.59 0.80 -19.70
C GLU A 98 13.49 -0.66 -20.21
N GLY A 99 13.87 -1.63 -19.38
CA GLY A 99 13.74 -3.05 -19.69
C GLY A 99 12.33 -3.59 -19.48
N THR A 100 11.65 -4.01 -20.55
CA THR A 100 10.27 -4.54 -20.51
C THR A 100 10.10 -5.73 -19.56
N ALA A 101 11.08 -6.63 -19.49
CA ALA A 101 11.05 -7.78 -18.59
C ALA A 101 11.14 -7.37 -17.11
N TYR A 102 11.97 -6.38 -16.80
CA TYR A 102 12.12 -5.87 -15.43
C TYR A 102 10.89 -5.08 -14.99
N GLN A 103 10.35 -4.26 -15.90
CA GLN A 103 9.09 -3.56 -15.73
C GLN A 103 7.93 -4.51 -15.42
N ARG A 104 7.79 -5.64 -16.14
CA ARG A 104 6.76 -6.64 -15.83
C ARG A 104 6.93 -7.21 -14.42
N ASN A 105 8.15 -7.58 -14.03
CA ASN A 105 8.42 -8.10 -12.69
C ASN A 105 8.05 -7.08 -11.60
N LEU A 106 8.39 -5.80 -11.78
CA LEU A 106 8.05 -4.75 -10.82
C LEU A 106 6.54 -4.49 -10.77
N PHE A 107 5.84 -4.56 -11.91
CA PHE A 107 4.39 -4.45 -11.94
C PHE A 107 3.73 -5.61 -11.19
N ASP A 108 4.17 -6.85 -11.42
CA ASP A 108 3.66 -8.03 -10.73
C ASP A 108 3.92 -7.96 -9.22
N MET A 109 5.09 -7.45 -8.79
CA MET A 109 5.38 -7.18 -7.37
C MET A 109 4.43 -6.13 -6.78
N GLY A 110 4.21 -5.01 -7.47
CA GLY A 110 3.27 -3.98 -7.04
C GLY A 110 1.84 -4.50 -6.93
N ALA A 111 1.40 -5.29 -7.92
CA ALA A 111 0.10 -5.95 -7.92
C ALA A 111 -0.06 -6.90 -6.73
N MET A 112 0.97 -7.71 -6.42
CA MET A 112 0.95 -8.58 -5.24
C MET A 112 0.84 -7.82 -3.92
N ILE A 113 1.52 -6.67 -3.78
CA ILE A 113 1.42 -5.83 -2.58
C ILE A 113 0.00 -5.30 -2.41
N VAL A 114 -0.64 -4.82 -3.48
CA VAL A 114 -2.03 -4.37 -3.46
C VAL A 114 -2.97 -5.50 -3.08
N ILE A 115 -2.81 -6.68 -3.69
CA ILE A 115 -3.61 -7.87 -3.39
C ILE A 115 -3.47 -8.28 -1.92
N ALA A 116 -2.24 -8.31 -1.41
CA ALA A 116 -1.98 -8.61 0.01
C ALA A 116 -2.67 -7.59 0.93
N TYR A 117 -2.68 -6.32 0.55
CA TYR A 117 -3.35 -5.28 1.33
C TYR A 117 -4.88 -5.44 1.33
N ILE A 118 -5.48 -5.79 0.19
CA ILE A 118 -6.91 -6.14 0.09
C ILE A 118 -7.23 -7.35 0.97
N PHE A 119 -6.38 -8.38 0.92
CA PHE A 119 -6.53 -9.57 1.74
C PHE A 119 -6.56 -9.22 3.23
N LEU A 120 -5.57 -8.45 3.70
CA LEU A 120 -5.50 -8.01 5.09
C LEU A 120 -6.72 -7.18 5.49
N PHE A 121 -7.18 -6.28 4.62
CA PHE A 121 -8.35 -5.45 4.89
C PHE A 121 -9.63 -6.27 5.06
N ILE A 122 -9.93 -7.17 4.11
CA ILE A 122 -11.10 -8.04 4.18
C ILE A 122 -11.00 -8.96 5.40
N PHE A 123 -9.81 -9.50 5.70
CA PHE A 123 -9.59 -10.31 6.88
C PHE A 123 -9.92 -9.56 8.18
N VAL A 124 -9.42 -8.33 8.33
CA VAL A 124 -9.73 -7.46 9.49
C VAL A 124 -11.22 -7.12 9.54
N PHE A 125 -11.87 -6.93 8.40
CA PHE A 125 -13.30 -6.61 8.36
C PHE A 125 -14.18 -7.74 8.89
N PHE A 126 -13.85 -8.99 8.54
CA PHE A 126 -14.59 -10.18 8.95
C PHE A 126 -14.10 -10.81 10.27
N SER A 127 -12.98 -10.36 10.82
CA SER A 127 -12.36 -10.95 12.01
C SER A 127 -13.33 -11.04 13.20
N GLY A 128 -14.10 -9.98 13.47
CA GLY A 128 -15.09 -9.96 14.55
C GLY A 128 -16.18 -11.03 14.41
N GLN A 129 -16.71 -11.21 13.20
CA GLN A 129 -17.74 -12.23 12.92
C GLN A 129 -17.18 -13.67 12.96
N ILE A 130 -15.88 -13.82 12.70
CA ILE A 130 -15.17 -15.09 12.83
C ILE A 130 -14.96 -15.39 14.33
N THR A 131 -14.54 -14.41 15.12
CA THR A 131 -14.22 -14.60 16.54
C THR A 131 -15.44 -14.74 17.45
N GLU A 132 -16.57 -14.09 17.13
CA GLU A 132 -17.84 -14.24 17.89
C GLU A 132 -18.32 -15.71 17.98
N ALA A 133 -18.09 -16.51 16.93
CA ALA A 133 -18.41 -17.94 16.95
C ALA A 133 -17.48 -18.76 17.86
N GLY A 134 -16.26 -18.26 18.12
CA GLY A 134 -15.30 -18.86 19.03
C GLY A 134 -15.71 -18.72 20.50
N GLU A 135 -16.31 -17.58 20.86
CA GLU A 135 -16.75 -17.30 22.24
C GLU A 135 -17.94 -18.16 22.68
N MET A 136 -18.75 -18.65 21.74
CA MET A 136 -19.88 -19.56 21.99
C MET A 136 -19.49 -21.05 22.00
N GLY A 137 -18.20 -21.38 21.90
CA GLY A 137 -17.72 -22.78 21.85
C GLY A 137 -18.06 -23.51 20.54
N GLN A 138 -18.50 -22.79 19.50
CA GLN A 138 -18.92 -23.34 18.21
C GLN A 138 -17.74 -23.44 17.24
N VAL A 139 -16.71 -24.23 17.60
CA VAL A 139 -15.48 -24.37 16.80
C VAL A 139 -15.75 -24.82 15.36
N LYS A 140 -16.76 -25.67 15.13
CA LYS A 140 -17.15 -26.11 13.78
C LYS A 140 -17.71 -24.97 12.92
N GLU A 141 -18.48 -24.07 13.53
CA GLU A 141 -19.09 -22.93 12.84
C GLU A 141 -18.05 -21.86 12.53
N MET A 142 -17.15 -21.59 13.48
CA MET A 142 -15.98 -20.72 13.27
C MET A 142 -15.12 -21.19 12.09
N THR A 143 -14.78 -22.48 12.04
CA THR A 143 -13.98 -23.04 10.93
C THR A 143 -14.73 -22.95 9.60
N ALA A 144 -16.04 -23.20 9.57
CA ALA A 144 -16.85 -23.06 8.36
C ALA A 144 -16.90 -21.61 7.85
N ARG A 145 -17.10 -20.64 8.74
CA ARG A 145 -17.08 -19.21 8.41
C ARG A 145 -15.70 -18.77 7.89
N PHE A 146 -14.62 -19.21 8.54
CA PHE A 146 -13.26 -18.93 8.11
C PHE A 146 -12.96 -19.50 6.72
N MET A 147 -13.35 -20.76 6.44
CA MET A 147 -13.16 -21.37 5.12
C MET A 147 -13.92 -20.62 4.03
N LEU A 148 -15.17 -20.21 4.29
CA LEU A 148 -15.99 -19.47 3.33
C LEU A 148 -15.40 -18.09 3.04
N VAL A 149 -14.96 -17.36 4.06
CA VAL A 149 -14.28 -16.06 3.90
C VAL A 149 -12.96 -16.23 3.14
N SER A 150 -12.18 -17.28 3.43
CA SER A 150 -10.94 -17.57 2.72
C SER A 150 -11.16 -17.90 1.24
N LEU A 151 -12.23 -18.64 0.91
CA LEU A 151 -12.62 -18.92 -0.47
C LEU A 151 -13.02 -17.64 -1.22
N LEU A 152 -13.85 -16.79 -0.59
CA LEU A 152 -14.26 -15.50 -1.13
C LEU A 152 -13.04 -14.61 -1.39
N LEU A 153 -12.13 -14.54 -0.41
CA LEU A 153 -10.85 -13.83 -0.52
C LEU A 153 -10.05 -14.32 -1.73
N GLY A 154 -9.91 -15.64 -1.89
CA GLY A 154 -9.24 -16.23 -3.05
C GLY A 154 -9.84 -15.77 -4.39
N ALA A 155 -11.18 -15.78 -4.50
CA ALA A 155 -11.87 -15.33 -5.70
C ALA A 155 -11.66 -13.83 -5.97
N VAL A 156 -11.77 -12.97 -4.95
CA VAL A 156 -11.53 -11.53 -5.08
C VAL A 156 -10.09 -11.25 -5.52
N MET A 157 -9.10 -11.90 -4.89
CA MET A 157 -7.70 -11.75 -5.26
C MET A 157 -7.43 -12.17 -6.71
N ALA A 158 -8.06 -13.27 -7.16
CA ALA A 158 -7.93 -13.73 -8.54
C ALA A 158 -8.54 -12.73 -9.54
N ILE A 159 -9.72 -12.18 -9.25
CA ILE A 159 -10.38 -11.16 -10.09
C ILE A 159 -9.51 -9.91 -10.18
N VAL A 160 -8.99 -9.42 -9.05
CA VAL A 160 -8.11 -8.24 -9.01
C VAL A 160 -6.85 -8.51 -9.82
N LYS A 161 -6.19 -9.66 -9.64
CA LYS A 161 -5.00 -10.02 -10.40
C LYS A 161 -5.27 -10.05 -11.90
N VAL A 162 -6.34 -10.72 -12.33
CA VAL A 162 -6.73 -10.78 -13.75
C VAL A 162 -7.03 -9.38 -14.28
N GLY A 163 -7.72 -8.53 -13.52
CA GLY A 163 -7.96 -7.14 -13.89
C GLY A 163 -6.67 -6.35 -14.09
N LEU A 164 -5.68 -6.53 -13.21
CA LEU A 164 -4.36 -5.89 -13.32
C LEU A 164 -3.54 -6.43 -14.50
N ASP A 165 -3.58 -7.74 -14.74
CA ASP A 165 -2.93 -8.38 -15.90
C ASP A 165 -3.54 -7.87 -17.22
N ILE A 166 -4.87 -7.72 -17.28
CA ILE A 166 -5.55 -7.14 -18.45
C ILE A 166 -5.11 -5.69 -18.69
N ILE A 167 -4.96 -4.89 -17.62
CA ILE A 167 -4.49 -3.50 -17.75
C ILE A 167 -3.08 -3.47 -18.36
N TRP A 168 -2.20 -4.37 -17.93
CA TRP A 168 -0.88 -4.51 -18.52
C TRP A 168 -0.95 -4.87 -20.00
N ASP A 169 -1.66 -5.96 -20.32
CA ASP A 169 -1.70 -6.52 -21.66
C ASP A 169 -2.41 -5.59 -22.66
N ALA A 170 -3.40 -4.80 -22.20
CA ALA A 170 -4.15 -3.88 -23.04
C ALA A 170 -3.42 -2.55 -23.33
N THR A 171 -2.59 -2.06 -22.39
CA THR A 171 -1.93 -0.75 -22.54
C THR A 171 -0.59 -0.83 -23.24
N GLY A 172 0.12 -1.97 -23.15
CA GLY A 172 1.45 -2.15 -23.77
C GLY A 172 2.50 -1.13 -23.30
N SER A 173 2.21 -0.37 -22.24
CA SER A 173 3.02 0.72 -21.73
C SER A 173 3.06 0.65 -20.20
N TYR A 174 4.26 0.47 -19.66
CA TYR A 174 4.49 0.43 -18.22
C TYR A 174 3.95 1.68 -17.53
N THR A 175 4.16 2.86 -18.13
CA THR A 175 3.75 4.15 -17.53
C THR A 175 2.25 4.20 -17.28
N VAL A 176 1.45 3.73 -18.22
CA VAL A 176 -0.01 3.73 -18.11
C VAL A 176 -0.45 2.66 -17.11
N ALA A 177 0.12 1.46 -17.18
CA ALA A 177 -0.20 0.37 -16.27
C ALA A 177 0.15 0.71 -14.81
N ALA A 178 1.35 1.24 -14.56
CA ALA A 178 1.80 1.71 -13.26
C ALA A 178 0.94 2.85 -12.74
N GLY A 179 0.57 3.81 -13.59
CA GLY A 179 -0.35 4.89 -13.23
C GLY A 179 -1.73 4.37 -12.79
N ALA A 180 -2.29 3.40 -13.52
CA ALA A 180 -3.56 2.77 -13.19
C ALA A 180 -3.49 1.99 -11.86
N LEU A 181 -2.42 1.22 -11.64
CA LEU A 181 -2.20 0.49 -10.39
C LEU A 181 -2.00 1.44 -9.19
N GLY A 182 -1.26 2.52 -9.37
CA GLY A 182 -1.08 3.56 -8.35
C GLY A 182 -2.40 4.26 -8.00
N LEU A 183 -3.20 4.61 -9.00
CA LEU A 183 -4.53 5.19 -8.79
C LEU A 183 -5.46 4.20 -8.06
N PHE A 184 -5.45 2.94 -8.45
CA PHE A 184 -6.22 1.89 -7.79
C PHE A 184 -5.83 1.73 -6.32
N ALA A 185 -4.52 1.74 -6.00
CA ALA A 185 -4.03 1.69 -4.63
C ALA A 185 -4.49 2.90 -3.80
N LEU A 186 -4.50 4.10 -4.39
CA LEU A 186 -5.00 5.30 -3.72
C LEU A 186 -6.51 5.25 -3.47
N VAL A 187 -7.30 4.80 -4.45
CA VAL A 187 -8.75 4.59 -4.28
C VAL A 187 -9.01 3.56 -3.18
N LEU A 188 -8.26 2.46 -3.15
CA LEU A 188 -8.37 1.44 -2.12
C LEU A 188 -8.12 2.02 -0.72
N VAL A 189 -7.07 2.83 -0.55
CA VAL A 189 -6.77 3.55 0.69
C VAL A 189 -7.95 4.43 1.10
N VAL A 190 -8.51 5.23 0.18
CA VAL A 190 -9.66 6.09 0.48
C VAL A 190 -10.88 5.27 0.90
N LEU A 191 -11.18 4.17 0.21
CA LEU A 191 -12.28 3.27 0.57
C LEU A 191 -12.08 2.70 1.98
N ILE A 192 -10.88 2.24 2.32
CA ILE A 192 -10.56 1.70 3.63
C ILE A 192 -10.80 2.75 4.73
N VAL A 193 -10.41 4.01 4.52
CA VAL A 193 -10.67 5.10 5.47
C VAL A 193 -12.17 5.31 5.67
N VAL A 194 -12.95 5.34 4.59
CA VAL A 194 -14.40 5.56 4.68
C VAL A 194 -15.09 4.40 5.41
N PHE A 195 -14.66 3.15 5.18
CA PHE A 195 -15.24 1.98 5.82
C PHE A 195 -14.78 1.78 7.27
N LEU A 196 -13.51 2.04 7.59
CA LEU A 196 -12.98 1.88 8.95
C LEU A 196 -13.20 3.10 9.84
N GLY A 197 -13.19 4.32 9.29
CA GLY A 197 -13.45 5.55 10.06
C GLY A 197 -14.80 5.52 10.79
N ARG A 198 -15.79 4.81 10.23
CA ARG A 198 -17.09 4.57 10.89
C ARG A 198 -17.07 3.53 12.02
N LYS A 199 -16.07 2.63 12.04
CA LYS A 199 -15.92 1.58 13.08
C LYS A 199 -15.09 2.04 14.29
N TYR A 200 -14.33 3.12 14.15
CA TYR A 200 -13.43 3.65 15.19
C TYR A 200 -13.94 4.92 15.88
N GLU A 201 -15.22 5.30 15.70
CA GLU A 201 -15.84 6.26 16.61
C GLU A 201 -15.65 5.75 18.05
N PRO A 202 -15.17 6.60 18.98
CA PRO A 202 -14.87 6.16 20.32
C PRO A 202 -16.13 5.59 20.96
N VAL A 203 -16.09 4.29 21.23
CA VAL A 203 -17.07 3.64 22.10
C VAL A 203 -16.79 4.16 23.52
N GLY A 204 -17.43 5.28 23.86
CA GLY A 204 -17.42 5.84 25.21
C GLY A 204 -17.47 7.36 25.26
N GLU A 205 -18.69 7.90 25.35
CA GLU A 205 -19.06 8.73 26.50
C GLU A 205 -20.14 7.99 27.31
#